data_AF-A0A453E637-F1
#
_entry.id   AF-A0A453E637-F1
#
_cell.length_a   1.000
_cell.length_b   1.000
_cell.length_c   1.000
_cell.angle_alpha   90.00
_cell.angle_beta   90.00
_cell.angle_gamma   90.00
#
_symmetry.space_group_name_H-M   'P 1'
#
loop_
_entity.id
_entity.type
_entity.pdbx_description
1 polymer ?
#
loop_
_entity_poly.entity_id
_entity_poly.type
_entity_poly.pdbx_seq_one_letter_code
_entity_poly.pdbx_strand_id
1 'polypeptide(L)'
;MDDALLEVLVEHHNKSVHAQNGWKPHVYTHAIRNVKDKCNKDITKDNISGRMRTLDHHYEVVSKILSQSGFGWDWTNNRLSMDSDDVWAKYVE
;
A
#
# COMPACT_ATOMS: atom_id res chain seq x y z
N MET A 1 5.78 -1.45 9.97
CA MET A 1 4.40 -1.16 10.40
C MET A 1 3.45 -1.36 9.24
N ASP A 2 3.73 -0.79 8.06
CA ASP A 2 2.89 -0.98 6.88
C ASP A 2 2.67 -2.44 6.53
N ASP A 3 3.70 -3.29 6.59
CA ASP A 3 3.54 -4.72 6.35
C ASP A 3 2.52 -5.36 7.32
N ALA A 4 2.58 -5.01 8.61
CA ALA A 4 1.63 -5.51 9.61
C ALA A 4 0.21 -4.95 9.40
N LEU A 5 0.06 -3.74 8.88
CA LEU A 5 -1.25 -3.20 8.49
C LEU A 5 -1.78 -3.92 7.24
N LEU A 6 -0.97 -3.99 6.19
CA LEU A 6 -1.34 -4.56 4.90
C LEU A 6 -1.70 -6.04 5.00
N GLU A 7 -1.00 -6.82 5.83
CA GLU A 7 -1.35 -8.22 6.10
C GLU A 7 -2.82 -8.39 6.51
N VAL A 8 -3.29 -7.59 7.47
CA VAL A 8 -4.68 -7.64 7.95
C VAL A 8 -5.65 -7.08 6.90
N LEU A 9 -5.31 -5.93 6.32
CA LEU A 9 -6.19 -5.23 5.39
C LEU A 9 -6.38 -6.02 4.09
N VAL A 10 -5.33 -6.62 3.54
CA VAL A 10 -5.38 -7.47 2.33
C VAL A 10 -6.14 -8.76 2.62
N GLU A 11 -5.92 -9.38 3.78
CA GLU A 11 -6.68 -10.56 4.19
C GLU A 11 -8.19 -10.27 4.20
N HIS A 12 -8.61 -9.12 4.75
CA HIS A 12 -10.02 -8.76 4.87
C HIS A 12 -10.61 -8.22 3.56
N HIS A 13 -9.79 -7.57 2.72
CA HIS A 13 -10.13 -7.21 1.35
C HIS A 13 -10.52 -8.44 0.54
N ASN A 14 -9.68 -9.48 0.57
CA ASN A 14 -9.88 -10.70 -0.21
C ASN A 14 -11.09 -11.53 0.26
N LYS A 15 -11.57 -11.30 1.49
CA LYS A 15 -12.77 -11.91 2.04
C LYS A 15 -14.05 -11.09 1.76
N SER A 16 -13.99 -10.07 0.90
CA SER A 16 -15.09 -9.17 0.54
C SER A 16 -15.79 -8.53 1.73
N VAL A 17 -15.05 -8.25 2.81
CA VAL A 17 -15.60 -7.60 4.02
C VAL A 17 -15.56 -6.09 3.81
N HIS A 18 -16.31 -5.61 2.83
CA HIS A 18 -16.46 -4.18 2.57
C HIS A 18 -17.65 -3.62 3.36
N ALA A 19 -17.49 -2.44 3.97
CA ALA A 19 -18.62 -1.61 4.41
C ALA A 19 -18.85 -0.50 3.38
N GLN A 20 -20.02 0.15 3.42
CA GLN A 20 -20.35 1.24 2.50
C GLN A 20 -19.30 2.38 2.50
N ASN A 21 -18.68 2.67 3.65
CA ASN A 21 -17.75 3.80 3.85
C ASN A 21 -16.43 3.36 4.53
N GLY A 22 -15.81 2.28 4.03
CA GLY A 22 -14.50 1.79 4.51
C GLY A 22 -14.58 0.42 5.17
N TRP A 23 -13.77 0.18 6.20
CA TRP A 23 -13.72 -1.11 6.88
C TRP A 23 -14.76 -1.27 8.00
N LYS A 24 -15.19 -2.52 8.24
CA LYS A 24 -16.02 -2.83 9.42
C LYS A 24 -15.21 -2.63 10.72
N PRO A 25 -15.85 -2.30 11.86
CA PRO A 25 -15.15 -2.04 13.12
C PRO A 25 -14.15 -3.13 13.55
N HIS A 26 -14.49 -4.41 13.36
CA HIS A 26 -13.60 -5.51 13.74
C HIS A 26 -12.29 -5.56 12.93
N VAL A 27 -12.28 -5.05 11.70
CA VAL A 27 -11.07 -4.97 10.87
C VAL A 27 -10.09 -3.98 11.48
N TYR A 28 -10.58 -2.82 11.93
CA TYR A 28 -9.75 -1.84 12.64
C TYR A 28 -9.20 -2.40 13.94
N THR A 29 -10.03 -3.07 14.75
CA THR A 29 -9.57 -3.74 15.98
C THR A 29 -8.48 -4.76 15.69
N HIS A 30 -8.65 -5.57 14.64
CA HIS A 30 -7.66 -6.56 14.25
C HIS A 30 -6.35 -5.92 13.79
N ALA A 31 -6.41 -4.89 12.96
CA ALA A 31 -5.23 -4.16 12.50
C ALA A 31 -4.47 -3.47 13.65
N ILE A 32 -5.20 -2.83 14.58
CA ILE A 32 -4.61 -2.21 15.78
C ILE A 32 -3.87 -3.27 16.61
N ARG A 33 -4.51 -4.43 16.85
CA ARG A 33 -3.89 -5.52 17.60
C ARG A 33 -2.65 -6.06 16.88
N ASN A 34 -2.73 -6.32 15.57
CA ASN A 34 -1.60 -6.85 14.81
C ASN A 34 -0.41 -5.88 14.81
N VAL A 35 -0.64 -4.57 14.71
CA VAL A 35 0.42 -3.57 14.83
C VAL A 35 0.99 -3.51 16.25
N LYS A 36 0.15 -3.63 17.28
CA LYS A 36 0.64 -3.70 18.66
C LYS A 36 1.54 -4.93 18.84
N ASP A 37 1.11 -6.09 18.38
CA ASP A 37 1.83 -7.35 18.55
C ASP A 37 3.14 -7.38 17.75
N LYS A 38 3.12 -6.97 16.48
CA LYS A 38 4.30 -7.05 15.58
C LYS A 38 5.24 -5.87 15.64
N CYS A 39 4.75 -4.70 16.05
CA CYS A 39 5.53 -3.45 16.01
C CYS A 39 5.63 -2.75 17.37
N ASN A 40 4.95 -3.25 18.41
CA ASN A 40 4.87 -2.63 19.73
C ASN A 40 4.47 -1.15 19.70
N LYS A 41 3.52 -0.79 18.81
CA LYS A 41 3.00 0.58 18.70
C LYS A 41 1.51 0.62 18.99
N ASP A 42 1.11 1.62 19.76
CA ASP A 42 -0.30 1.98 19.94
C ASP A 42 -0.73 2.90 18.81
N ILE A 43 -1.77 2.49 18.08
CA ILE A 43 -2.31 3.24 16.94
C ILE A 43 -3.82 3.33 17.04
N THR A 44 -4.39 4.36 16.43
CA THR A 44 -5.84 4.56 16.34
C THR A 44 -6.36 4.26 14.94
N LYS A 45 -7.68 4.23 14.81
CA LYS A 45 -8.35 4.18 13.50
C LYS A 45 -7.91 5.32 12.58
N ASP A 46 -7.73 6.54 13.10
CA ASP A 46 -7.32 7.69 12.30
C ASP A 46 -5.89 7.55 11.79
N ASN A 47 -4.99 6.93 12.57
CA ASN A 47 -3.65 6.59 12.10
C ASN A 47 -3.71 5.61 10.92
N ILE A 48 -4.57 4.59 10.98
CA ILE A 48 -4.77 3.62 9.89
C ILE A 48 -5.31 4.33 8.64
N SER A 49 -6.38 5.12 8.79
CA SER A 49 -6.97 5.86 7.66
C SER A 49 -6.01 6.90 7.06
N GLY A 50 -5.16 7.52 7.88
CA GLY A 50 -4.08 8.37 7.40
C GLY A 50 -3.06 7.59 6.59
N ARG A 51 -2.63 6.42 7.09
CA ARG A 51 -1.63 5.60 6.40
C ARG A 51 -2.15 5.01 5.09
N MET A 52 -3.41 4.58 5.05
CA MET A 52 -4.05 4.11 3.82
C MET A 52 -4.05 5.20 2.74
N ARG A 53 -4.41 6.45 3.07
CA ARG A 53 -4.33 7.56 2.11
C ARG A 53 -2.92 7.77 1.56
N THR A 54 -1.88 7.60 2.38
CA THR A 54 -0.49 7.66 1.91
C THR A 54 -0.15 6.50 0.97
N LEU A 55 -0.58 5.28 1.29
CA LEU A 55 -0.36 4.10 0.45
C LEU A 55 -1.10 4.20 -0.89
N ASP A 56 -2.33 4.69 -0.88
CA ASP A 56 -3.11 4.97 -2.10
C ASP A 56 -2.38 5.99 -2.98
N HIS A 57 -1.86 7.08 -2.40
CA HIS A 57 -1.08 8.06 -3.13
C HIS A 57 0.21 7.47 -3.73
N HIS A 58 0.96 6.66 -2.98
CA HIS A 58 2.14 5.98 -3.50
C HIS A 58 1.79 5.04 -4.65
N TYR A 59 0.71 4.27 -4.51
CA TYR A 59 0.21 3.39 -5.56
C TYR A 59 -0.15 4.18 -6.82
N GLU A 60 -0.83 5.31 -6.69
CA GLU A 60 -1.15 6.18 -7.83
C GLU A 60 0.11 6.67 -8.55
N VAL A 61 1.14 7.12 -7.82
CA VAL A 61 2.41 7.57 -8.41
C VAL A 61 3.09 6.42 -9.15
N VAL A 62 3.26 5.26 -8.50
CA VAL A 62 3.91 4.10 -9.11
C VAL A 62 3.12 3.62 -10.33
N SER A 63 1.79 3.58 -10.25
CA SER A 63 0.92 3.17 -11.36
C SER A 63 1.05 4.11 -12.56
N LYS A 64 1.20 5.42 -12.35
CA LYS A 64 1.44 6.40 -13.42
C LYS A 64 2.79 6.20 -14.10
N ILE A 65 3.82 5.80 -13.35
CA ILE A 65 5.13 5.48 -13.91
C ILE A 65 5.03 4.18 -14.72
N LEU A 66 4.43 3.14 -14.15
CA LEU A 66 4.24 1.84 -14.81
C LEU A 66 3.33 1.89 -16.04
N SER A 67 2.49 2.93 -16.18
CA SER A 67 1.71 3.13 -17.40
C SER A 67 2.51 3.72 -18.56
N GLN A 68 3.75 4.15 -18.32
CA GLN A 68 4.64 4.67 -19.37
C GLN A 68 5.39 3.52 -20.07
N SER A 69 5.61 3.66 -21.37
CA SER A 69 6.38 2.69 -22.14
C SER A 69 7.84 2.64 -21.66
N GLY A 70 8.38 1.43 -21.52
CA GLY A 70 9.74 1.18 -21.07
C GLY A 70 9.89 1.08 -19.54
N PHE A 71 8.80 1.18 -18.78
CA PHE A 71 8.79 0.92 -17.34
C PHE A 71 8.13 -0.43 -17.02
N GLY A 72 8.61 -1.05 -15.95
CA GLY A 72 8.08 -2.29 -15.42
C GLY A 72 8.28 -2.40 -13.91
N TRP A 73 7.84 -3.53 -13.36
CA TRP A 73 8.05 -3.87 -11.95
C TRP A 73 8.90 -5.12 -11.84
N ASP A 74 10.01 -5.02 -11.12
CA ASP A 74 10.85 -6.14 -10.74
C ASP A 74 10.24 -6.83 -9.51
N TRP A 75 9.45 -7.87 -9.74
CA TRP A 75 8.82 -8.67 -8.67
C TRP A 75 9.83 -9.42 -7.79
N THR A 76 11.07 -9.59 -8.23
CA THR A 76 12.11 -10.27 -7.44
C THR A 76 12.70 -9.32 -6.42
N ASN A 77 13.00 -8.08 -6.84
CA ASN A 77 13.64 -7.08 -5.99
C ASN A 77 12.65 -6.05 -5.40
N ASN A 78 11.36 -6.15 -5.73
CA ASN A 78 10.30 -5.22 -5.33
C ASN A 78 10.63 -3.75 -5.62
N ARG A 79 11.04 -3.47 -6.86
CA ARG A 79 11.38 -2.12 -7.31
C ARG A 79 10.93 -1.85 -8.74
N LEU A 80 10.87 -0.57 -9.09
CA LEU A 80 10.70 -0.13 -10.46
C LEU A 80 11.86 -0.65 -11.32
N SER A 81 11.55 -1.14 -12.51
CA SER A 81 12.52 -1.46 -13.55
C SER A 81 12.27 -0.59 -14.78
N MET A 82 13.30 -0.40 -15.59
CA MET A 82 13.21 0.34 -16.84
C MET A 82 14.13 -0.28 -17.89
N ASP A 83 13.77 -0.10 -19.16
CA ASP A 83 14.51 -0.68 -20.29
C ASP A 83 15.90 -0.04 -20.47
N SER A 84 16.02 1.26 -20.16
CA SER A 84 17.29 2.02 -20.18
C SER A 84 17.20 3.31 -19.36
N ASP A 85 18.36 3.92 -19.08
CA ASP A 85 18.43 5.22 -18.38
C ASP A 85 17.73 6.36 -19.15
N ASP A 86 17.69 6.28 -20.49
CA ASP A 86 17.02 7.27 -21.35
C ASP A 86 15.50 7.30 -21.12
N VAL A 87 14.89 6.17 -20.76
CA VAL A 87 13.46 6.09 -20.43
C VAL A 87 13.16 6.95 -19.19
N TRP A 88 14.02 6.90 -18.17
CA TRP A 88 13.88 7.75 -16.99
C TRP A 88 14.09 9.22 -17.33
N ALA A 89 15.14 9.55 -18.07
CA ALA A 89 15.43 10.93 -18.47
C ALA A 89 14.25 11.58 -19.21
N LYS A 90 13.61 10.84 -20.12
CA LYS A 90 12.43 11.30 -20.85
C LYS A 90 11.17 11.44 -19.98
N TYR A 91 11.04 10.62 -18.94
CA TYR A 91 9.89 10.70 -18.03
C TYR A 91 9.93 11.93 -17.11
N VAL A 92 11.13 12.33 -16.70
CA VAL A 92 11.33 13.43 -15.74
C VAL A 92 11.53 14.81 -16.39
N GLU A 93 11.63 14.87 -17.71
CA GLU A 93 11.64 16.10 -18.51
C GLU A 93 10.29 16.83 -18.46
#